data_AF-A0A242LGR5-F1
#
_entry.id   AF-A0A242LGR5-F1
#
_cell.length_a   1.000
_cell.length_b   1.000
_cell.length_c   1.000
_cell.angle_alpha   90.00
_cell.angle_beta   90.00
_cell.angle_gamma   90.00
#
_symmetry.space_group_name_H-M   'P 1'
#
loop_
_entity.id
_entity.type
_entity.pdbx_description
1 polymer ?
#
loop_
_entity_poly.entity_id
_entity_poly.type
_entity_poly.pdbx_seq_one_letter_code
_entity_poly.pdbx_strand_id
1 'polypeptide(L)'
;MNLGYARGNRLNQQFDFLEEYQVDEIFSDDNRSYEVFQDPESDYQRLLDYTEPGDCLVIAFLEVISRDYQILLKFFDELEELGLEVIVLTSPELTLVEWREVLLWIDKNDRLLHPRLIKLKLKQEKSRNKDTYSVFSKDKDAKQLYRDVMWQLFGKRKLRVIAEQKGVPIETIYRIQQELKRVKLAGILAMCFFLAIATLKITENFSDNLWIQIVVCVNTTIVILYNTLADDE
;
A
#
# COMPACT_ATOMS: atom_id res chain seq x y z
N MET A 1 12.30 32.48 9.90
CA MET A 1 10.86 32.46 9.54
C MET A 1 10.31 31.07 9.81
N ASN A 2 9.02 30.96 10.09
CA ASN A 2 8.32 29.69 10.25
C ASN A 2 7.63 29.35 8.93
N LEU A 3 8.14 28.35 8.22
CA LEU A 3 7.67 27.95 6.90
C LEU A 3 6.87 26.65 7.02
N GLY A 4 5.59 26.70 6.70
CA GLY A 4 4.70 25.56 6.73
C GLY A 4 4.84 24.68 5.50
N TYR A 5 4.85 23.37 5.68
CA TYR A 5 4.78 22.42 4.57
C TYR A 5 3.66 21.38 4.77
N ALA A 6 2.89 21.16 3.71
CA ALA A 6 1.79 20.21 3.68
C ALA A 6 1.82 19.32 2.43
N ARG A 7 1.48 18.05 2.59
CA ARG A 7 1.49 17.07 1.47
C ARG A 7 0.51 15.93 1.68
N GLY A 8 -0.02 15.42 0.59
CA GLY A 8 -0.75 14.15 0.54
C GLY A 8 -2.26 14.30 0.71
N ASN A 9 -2.93 13.27 1.21
CA ASN A 9 -4.41 13.18 1.11
C ASN A 9 -5.17 13.92 2.21
N ARG A 10 -4.49 14.47 3.22
CA ARG A 10 -5.09 15.13 4.40
C ARG A 10 -4.71 16.60 4.50
N LEU A 11 -4.67 17.30 3.37
CA LEU A 11 -4.18 18.68 3.30
C LEU A 11 -5.00 19.64 4.15
N ASN A 12 -6.33 19.59 4.08
CA ASN A 12 -7.19 20.47 4.88
C ASN A 12 -6.86 20.39 6.38
N GLN A 13 -6.70 19.17 6.90
CA GLN A 13 -6.31 18.97 8.30
C GLN A 13 -4.92 19.52 8.60
N GLN A 14 -3.98 19.41 7.67
CA GLN A 14 -2.62 19.95 7.83
C GLN A 14 -2.64 21.49 7.82
N PHE A 15 -3.42 22.09 6.93
CA PHE A 15 -3.62 23.54 6.89
C PHE A 15 -4.23 24.04 8.19
N ASP A 16 -5.24 23.37 8.75
CA ASP A 16 -5.81 23.74 10.05
C ASP A 16 -4.73 23.84 11.14
N PHE A 17 -3.82 22.86 11.21
CA PHE A 17 -2.71 22.87 12.18
C PHE A 17 -1.69 23.99 11.91
N LEU A 18 -1.31 24.19 10.65
CA LEU A 18 -0.32 25.21 10.26
C LEU A 18 -0.85 26.63 10.48
N GLU A 19 -2.13 26.86 10.18
CA GLU A 19 -2.82 28.13 10.45
C GLU A 19 -2.95 28.39 11.95
N GLU A 20 -3.31 27.38 12.74
CA GLU A 20 -3.37 27.49 14.21
C GLU A 20 -2.00 27.86 14.81
N TYR A 21 -0.92 27.29 14.26
CA TYR A 21 0.45 27.60 14.67
C TYR A 21 0.96 28.99 14.19
N GLN A 22 0.27 29.61 13.23
CA GLN A 22 0.64 30.92 12.64
C GLN A 22 1.99 30.91 11.91
N VAL A 23 2.14 30.00 10.94
CA VAL A 23 3.29 30.03 10.03
C VAL A 23 3.27 31.25 9.10
N ASP A 24 4.45 31.70 8.67
CA ASP A 24 4.62 32.88 7.82
C ASP A 24 4.17 32.60 6.37
N GLU A 25 4.51 31.42 5.84
CA GLU A 25 4.18 31.00 4.48
C GLU A 25 3.95 29.49 4.42
N ILE A 26 3.04 29.02 3.55
CA ILE A 26 2.69 27.60 3.41
C ILE A 26 2.98 27.13 1.99
N PHE A 27 3.73 26.04 1.88
CA PHE A 27 4.01 25.31 0.65
C PHE A 27 3.26 23.98 0.65
N SER A 28 2.69 23.59 -0.49
CA SER A 28 1.86 22.38 -0.53
C SER A 28 1.94 21.59 -1.83
N ASP A 29 2.25 20.30 -1.72
CA ASP A 29 2.18 19.38 -2.86
C ASP A 29 0.83 18.65 -2.89
N ASP A 30 -0.11 19.22 -3.65
CA ASP A 30 -1.37 18.58 -4.01
C ASP A 30 -1.10 17.40 -4.94
N ASN A 31 -1.42 16.19 -4.48
CA ASN A 31 -1.60 15.00 -5.33
C ASN A 31 -0.35 14.21 -5.75
N ARG A 32 0.82 14.39 -5.11
CA ARG A 32 2.00 13.52 -5.37
C ARG A 32 2.05 12.30 -4.45
N SER A 33 2.21 11.11 -5.04
CA SER A 33 2.45 9.87 -4.27
C SER A 33 3.69 10.05 -3.40
N TYR A 34 3.75 9.38 -2.23
CA TYR A 34 4.92 9.42 -1.32
C TYR A 34 6.23 8.89 -1.95
N GLU A 35 6.24 8.52 -3.24
CA GLU A 35 7.39 7.92 -3.94
C GLU A 35 8.49 8.92 -4.30
N VAL A 36 8.15 10.18 -4.56
CA VAL A 36 9.12 11.19 -4.98
C VAL A 36 9.24 12.24 -3.88
N PHE A 37 10.20 12.03 -2.98
CA PHE A 37 10.47 12.97 -1.90
C PHE A 37 11.13 14.26 -2.44
N GLN A 38 12.13 14.10 -3.32
CA GLN A 38 12.81 15.19 -4.00
C GLN A 38 12.38 15.21 -5.48
N ASP A 39 11.45 16.10 -5.80
CA ASP A 39 11.08 16.42 -7.17
C ASP A 39 11.45 17.87 -7.45
N PRO A 40 12.26 18.19 -8.46
CA PRO A 40 12.64 19.56 -8.76
C PRO A 40 11.45 20.50 -9.02
N GLU A 41 10.31 19.96 -9.45
CA GLU A 41 9.09 20.74 -9.70
C GLU A 41 8.14 20.75 -8.49
N SER A 42 8.54 20.21 -7.33
CA SER A 42 7.69 20.19 -6.12
C SER A 42 7.68 21.51 -5.38
N ASP A 43 6.58 21.77 -4.67
CA ASP A 43 6.52 22.90 -3.75
C ASP A 43 7.45 22.69 -2.55
N TYR A 44 7.82 21.45 -2.22
CA TYR A 44 8.93 21.17 -1.29
C TYR A 44 10.26 21.73 -1.79
N GLN A 45 10.62 21.52 -3.05
CA GLN A 45 11.87 22.08 -3.60
C GLN A 45 11.82 23.60 -3.59
N ARG A 46 10.67 24.20 -3.94
CA ARG A 46 10.49 25.65 -3.86
C ARG A 46 10.62 26.19 -2.43
N LEU A 47 10.17 25.43 -1.44
CA LEU A 47 10.39 25.75 -0.03
C LEU A 47 11.88 25.76 0.28
N LEU A 48 12.63 24.71 -0.10
CA LEU A 48 14.08 24.65 0.15
C LEU A 48 14.83 25.80 -0.53
N ASP A 49 14.45 26.13 -1.76
CA ASP A 49 15.05 27.24 -2.51
C ASP A 49 14.71 28.62 -1.90
N TYR A 50 13.60 28.70 -1.16
CA TYR A 50 13.14 29.91 -0.48
C TYR A 50 13.75 30.07 0.93
N THR A 51 14.10 28.97 1.59
CA THR A 51 14.61 28.98 2.96
C THR A 51 15.98 29.64 3.09
N GLU A 52 16.19 30.33 4.20
CA GLU A 52 17.50 30.82 4.62
C GLU A 52 17.98 30.07 5.89
N PRO A 53 19.31 29.96 6.12
CA PRO A 53 19.83 29.38 7.36
C PRO A 53 19.28 30.10 8.59
N GLY A 54 18.74 29.33 9.55
CA GLY A 54 18.04 29.83 10.74
C GLY A 54 16.51 29.89 10.59
N ASP A 55 15.96 29.57 9.42
CA ASP A 55 14.53 29.32 9.26
C ASP A 55 14.09 27.99 9.90
N CYS A 56 12.79 27.92 10.21
CA CYS A 56 12.17 26.77 10.83
C CYS A 56 11.12 26.18 9.90
N LEU A 57 11.27 24.91 9.56
CA LEU A 57 10.29 24.12 8.82
C LEU A 57 9.23 23.57 9.78
N VAL A 58 7.99 23.95 9.57
CA VAL A 58 6.84 23.52 10.36
C VAL A 58 5.99 22.53 9.58
N ILE A 59 5.79 21.35 10.13
CA ILE A 59 4.95 20.31 9.54
C ILE A 59 3.94 19.79 10.57
N ALA A 60 2.76 19.41 10.11
CA ALA A 60 1.75 18.83 10.99
C ALA A 60 2.17 17.45 11.51
N PHE A 61 2.66 16.58 10.62
CA PHE A 61 3.04 15.20 10.92
C PHE A 61 4.33 14.82 10.20
N LEU A 62 5.14 13.91 10.75
CA LEU A 62 6.30 13.34 10.02
C LEU A 62 5.90 12.61 8.74
N GLU A 63 4.69 12.03 8.70
CA GLU A 63 4.16 11.34 7.52
C GLU A 63 3.98 12.27 6.31
N VAL A 64 4.01 13.60 6.50
CA VAL A 64 4.01 14.58 5.41
C VAL A 64 5.27 14.46 4.54
N ILE A 65 6.40 14.12 5.18
CA ILE A 65 7.70 13.88 4.53
C ILE A 65 7.74 12.44 4.02
N SER A 66 7.68 11.48 4.93
CA SER A 66 7.69 10.06 4.60
C SER A 66 7.25 9.19 5.78
N ARG A 67 6.79 7.98 5.48
CA ARG A 67 6.58 6.91 6.48
C ARG A 67 7.81 6.02 6.65
N ASP A 68 8.79 6.14 5.76
CA ASP A 68 10.05 5.40 5.82
C ASP A 68 11.04 6.18 6.67
N TYR A 69 11.44 5.60 7.81
CA TYR A 69 12.39 6.20 8.73
C TYR A 69 13.77 6.45 8.09
N GLN A 70 14.17 5.67 7.06
CA GLN A 70 15.42 5.91 6.34
C GLN A 70 15.35 7.18 5.50
N ILE A 71 14.19 7.49 4.95
CA ILE A 71 13.96 8.74 4.22
C ILE A 71 13.90 9.91 5.21
N LEU A 72 13.24 9.73 6.35
CA LEU A 72 13.20 10.76 7.41
C LEU A 72 14.60 11.09 7.95
N LEU A 73 15.49 10.10 8.11
CA LEU A 73 16.89 10.34 8.50
C LEU A 73 17.61 11.24 7.50
N LYS A 74 17.48 10.95 6.20
CA LYS A 74 18.07 11.77 5.14
C LYS A 74 17.49 13.19 5.10
N PHE A 75 16.20 13.31 5.34
CA PHE A 75 15.53 14.60 5.46
C PHE A 75 16.12 15.42 6.62
N PHE A 76 16.36 14.82 7.78
CA PHE A 76 17.02 15.51 8.88
C PHE A 76 18.50 15.81 8.62
N ASP A 77 19.19 15.00 7.80
CA ASP A 77 20.53 15.32 7.27
C ASP A 77 20.48 16.57 6.39
N GLU A 78 19.54 16.63 5.44
CA GLU A 78 19.33 17.79 4.56
C GLU A 78 19.02 19.08 5.33
N LEU A 79 18.12 19.02 6.32
CA LEU A 79 17.81 20.20 7.15
C LEU A 79 19.01 20.69 7.97
N GLU A 80 19.80 19.77 8.53
CA GLU A 80 21.02 20.15 9.28
C GLU A 80 22.06 20.81 8.36
N GLU A 81 22.25 20.28 7.15
CA GLU A 81 23.15 20.86 6.14
C GLU A 81 22.72 22.26 5.69
N LEU A 82 21.40 22.50 5.61
CA LEU A 82 20.84 23.81 5.28
C LEU A 82 20.76 24.77 6.48
N GLY A 83 21.07 24.30 7.70
CA GLY A 83 20.98 25.09 8.92
C GLY A 83 19.54 25.44 9.30
N LEU A 84 18.59 24.57 8.98
CA LEU A 84 17.17 24.71 9.27
C LEU A 84 16.79 23.96 10.54
N GLU A 85 15.80 24.48 11.26
CA GLU A 85 15.14 23.74 12.34
C GLU A 85 13.85 23.08 11.85
N VAL A 86 13.33 22.11 12.61
CA VAL A 86 12.06 21.45 12.29
C VAL A 86 11.15 21.39 13.49
N ILE A 87 9.87 21.70 13.28
CA ILE A 87 8.81 21.57 14.27
C ILE A 87 7.73 20.65 13.71
N VAL A 88 7.41 19.61 14.47
CA VAL A 88 6.35 18.65 14.15
C VAL A 88 5.20 18.86 15.12
N LEU A 89 4.11 19.50 14.67
CA LEU A 89 3.04 20.00 15.55
C LEU A 89 2.32 18.92 16.35
N THR A 90 2.27 17.69 15.83
CA THR A 90 1.61 16.56 16.50
C THR A 90 2.53 15.70 17.36
N SER A 91 3.80 16.10 17.53
CA SER A 91 4.81 15.36 18.27
C SER A 91 5.44 16.24 19.36
N PRO A 92 6.12 15.65 20.37
CA PRO A 92 6.88 16.43 21.34
C PRO A 92 7.90 17.34 20.64
N GLU A 93 8.18 18.49 21.25
CA GLU A 93 9.26 19.36 20.81
C GLU A 93 10.59 18.62 20.95
N LEU A 94 11.18 18.29 19.81
CA LEU A 94 12.45 17.58 19.70
C LEU A 94 13.32 18.31 18.69
N THR A 95 14.60 18.43 19.02
CA THR A 95 15.64 18.93 18.12
C THR A 95 15.94 17.92 17.01
N LEU A 96 16.61 18.35 15.94
CA LEU A 96 17.05 17.46 14.86
C LEU A 96 17.90 16.29 15.37
N VAL A 97 18.78 16.54 16.34
CA VAL A 97 19.64 15.52 16.94
C VAL A 97 18.80 14.48 17.69
N GLU A 98 17.83 14.92 18.49
CA GLU A 98 16.94 14.01 19.22
C GLU A 98 16.07 13.18 18.28
N TRP A 99 15.55 13.80 17.21
CA TRP A 99 14.82 13.08 16.17
C TRP A 99 15.66 11.97 15.54
N ARG A 100 16.93 12.25 15.23
CA ARG A 100 17.84 11.24 14.71
C ARG A 100 18.09 10.12 15.71
N GLU A 101 18.32 10.43 16.97
CA GLU A 101 18.52 9.41 18.01
C GLU A 101 17.31 8.48 18.13
N VAL A 102 16.09 9.04 18.10
CA VAL A 102 14.85 8.26 18.12
C VAL A 102 14.76 7.34 16.89
N LEU A 103 14.98 7.87 15.69
CA LEU A 103 14.90 7.06 14.47
C LEU A 103 16.00 6.00 14.36
N LEU A 104 17.22 6.31 14.81
CA LEU A 104 18.32 5.33 14.88
C LEU A 104 18.06 4.25 15.93
N TRP A 105 17.44 4.61 17.06
CA TRP A 105 16.99 3.65 18.05
C TRP A 105 15.90 2.73 17.48
N ILE A 106 14.98 3.26 16.66
CA ILE A 106 13.99 2.46 15.93
C ILE A 106 14.69 1.51 14.95
N ASP A 107 15.61 1.96 14.11
CA ASP A 107 16.32 1.09 13.15
C ASP A 107 17.09 -0.04 13.86
N LYS A 108 17.79 0.29 14.96
CA LYS A 108 18.51 -0.70 15.77
C LYS A 108 17.56 -1.70 16.40
N ASN A 109 16.42 -1.26 16.93
CA ASN A 109 15.47 -2.16 17.56
C ASN A 109 14.67 -2.98 16.55
N ASP A 110 14.29 -2.42 15.41
CA ASP A 110 13.60 -3.16 14.36
C ASP A 110 14.45 -4.39 13.97
N ARG A 111 15.75 -4.19 13.74
CA ARG A 111 16.75 -5.26 13.54
C ARG A 111 16.81 -6.30 14.66
N LEU A 112 16.70 -5.89 15.92
CA LEU A 112 16.76 -6.78 17.09
C LEU A 112 15.43 -7.50 17.37
N LEU A 113 14.31 -6.89 17.02
CA LEU A 113 12.96 -7.37 17.25
C LEU A 113 12.45 -8.28 16.12
N HIS A 114 13.05 -8.19 14.93
CA HIS A 114 12.67 -8.92 13.72
C HIS A 114 12.46 -10.43 13.90
N PRO A 115 13.24 -11.20 14.69
CA PRO A 115 12.96 -12.64 14.79
C PRO A 115 11.77 -13.00 15.71
N ARG A 116 11.55 -12.24 16.78
CA ARG A 116 10.65 -12.63 17.89
C ARG A 116 9.33 -11.88 17.91
N LEU A 117 9.32 -10.57 17.62
CA LEU A 117 8.09 -9.80 17.56
C LEU A 117 7.32 -10.01 16.27
N ILE A 118 7.99 -10.28 15.14
CA ILE A 118 7.33 -10.72 13.89
C ILE A 118 6.45 -11.94 14.19
N LYS A 119 6.94 -12.96 14.89
CA LYS A 119 6.14 -14.16 15.19
C LYS A 119 4.94 -13.91 16.13
N LEU A 120 5.06 -12.99 17.07
CA LEU A 120 3.99 -12.64 18.02
C LEU A 120 2.96 -11.69 17.39
N LYS A 121 3.41 -10.65 16.68
CA LYS A 121 2.55 -9.71 15.94
C LYS A 121 1.89 -10.38 14.74
N LEU A 122 2.55 -11.21 13.93
CA LEU A 122 1.87 -11.97 12.85
C LEU A 122 0.72 -12.84 13.37
N LYS A 123 0.84 -13.37 14.60
CA LYS A 123 -0.22 -14.20 15.19
C LYS A 123 -1.42 -13.38 15.65
N GLN A 124 -1.19 -12.15 16.15
CA GLN A 124 -2.25 -11.22 16.56
C GLN A 124 -2.81 -10.38 15.40
N GLU A 125 -2.01 -9.96 14.44
CA GLU A 125 -2.43 -9.24 13.24
C GLU A 125 -3.11 -10.17 12.24
N LYS A 126 -2.79 -11.47 12.16
CA LYS A 126 -3.61 -12.43 11.37
C LYS A 126 -5.07 -12.47 11.79
N SER A 127 -5.40 -12.16 13.06
CA SER A 127 -6.79 -12.14 13.51
C SER A 127 -7.46 -10.78 13.31
N ARG A 128 -6.73 -9.66 13.41
CA ARG A 128 -7.28 -8.30 13.21
C ARG A 128 -7.27 -7.80 11.77
N ASN A 129 -6.28 -8.19 10.96
CA ASN A 129 -6.00 -7.60 9.65
C ASN A 129 -6.63 -8.37 8.47
N LYS A 130 -7.36 -9.46 8.75
CA LYS A 130 -8.09 -10.26 7.74
C LYS A 130 -9.17 -9.43 7.03
N ASP A 131 -9.80 -8.51 7.75
CA ASP A 131 -10.95 -7.75 7.24
C ASP A 131 -10.59 -6.33 6.75
N THR A 132 -9.41 -5.80 7.10
CA THR A 132 -9.03 -4.40 6.81
C THR A 132 -8.82 -4.13 5.32
N TYR A 133 -8.13 -5.03 4.62
CA TYR A 133 -7.77 -4.88 3.20
C TYR A 133 -8.40 -6.02 2.38
N SER A 134 -9.67 -5.84 2.03
CA SER A 134 -10.44 -6.75 1.20
C SER A 134 -11.37 -5.96 0.28
N VAL A 135 -11.93 -6.62 -0.75
CA VAL A 135 -12.97 -6.06 -1.63
C VAL A 135 -14.16 -5.48 -0.82
N PHE A 136 -14.40 -6.03 0.37
CA PHE A 136 -15.52 -5.73 1.27
C PHE A 136 -15.12 -4.88 2.48
N SER A 137 -13.92 -4.28 2.47
CA SER A 137 -13.51 -3.34 3.51
C SER A 137 -14.53 -2.20 3.66
N LYS A 138 -14.89 -1.89 4.91
CA LYS A 138 -15.76 -0.74 5.25
C LYS A 138 -15.04 0.60 5.06
N ASP A 139 -13.70 0.58 5.11
CA ASP A 139 -12.88 1.78 4.97
C ASP A 139 -12.65 2.10 3.49
N LYS A 140 -12.93 3.36 3.11
CA LYS A 140 -12.80 3.83 1.73
C LYS A 140 -11.33 3.85 1.29
N ASP A 141 -10.42 4.20 2.19
CA ASP A 141 -9.00 4.31 1.91
C ASP A 141 -8.39 2.93 1.68
N ALA A 142 -8.74 1.97 2.56
CA ALA A 142 -8.29 0.58 2.42
C ALA A 142 -8.85 -0.10 1.16
N LYS A 143 -10.07 0.25 0.74
CA LYS A 143 -10.68 -0.25 -0.50
C LYS A 143 -10.01 0.32 -1.75
N GLN A 144 -9.62 1.60 -1.72
CA GLN A 144 -8.90 2.24 -2.81
C GLN A 144 -7.48 1.66 -2.93
N LEU A 145 -6.77 1.52 -1.82
CA LEU A 145 -5.47 0.86 -1.75
C LEU A 145 -5.53 -0.58 -2.31
N TYR A 146 -6.54 -1.36 -1.94
CA TYR A 146 -6.75 -2.70 -2.48
C TYR A 146 -6.89 -2.69 -4.00
N ARG A 147 -7.72 -1.80 -4.56
CA ARG A 147 -7.92 -1.68 -6.03
C ARG A 147 -6.65 -1.28 -6.75
N ASP A 148 -5.88 -0.35 -6.19
CA ASP A 148 -4.62 0.07 -6.78
C ASP A 148 -3.60 -1.07 -6.82
N VAL A 149 -3.45 -1.79 -5.70
CA VAL A 149 -2.56 -2.96 -5.61
C VAL A 149 -2.99 -4.03 -6.62
N MET A 150 -4.28 -4.29 -6.74
CA MET A 150 -4.83 -5.22 -7.73
C MET A 150 -4.44 -4.83 -9.16
N TRP A 151 -4.61 -3.56 -9.54
CA TRP A 151 -4.25 -3.06 -10.87
C TRP A 151 -2.76 -3.22 -11.17
N GLN A 152 -1.91 -2.94 -10.19
CA GLN A 152 -0.46 -3.10 -10.33
C GLN A 152 -0.04 -4.57 -10.43
N LEU A 153 -0.75 -5.47 -9.74
CA LEU A 153 -0.54 -6.92 -9.85
C LEU A 153 -0.97 -7.45 -11.23
N PHE A 154 -2.06 -6.94 -11.80
CA PHE A 154 -2.44 -7.25 -13.20
C PHE A 154 -1.37 -6.80 -14.20
N GLY A 155 -0.72 -5.66 -13.94
CA GLY A 155 0.43 -5.17 -14.71
C GLY A 155 1.73 -5.98 -14.54
N LYS A 156 1.72 -7.11 -13.82
CA LYS A 156 2.88 -7.97 -13.54
C LYS A 156 4.07 -7.26 -12.89
N ARG A 157 3.83 -6.17 -12.14
CA ARG A 157 4.90 -5.48 -11.40
C ARG A 157 5.43 -6.36 -10.26
N LYS A 158 6.71 -6.17 -9.90
CA LYS A 158 7.35 -6.92 -8.81
C LYS A 158 6.69 -6.57 -7.47
N LEU A 159 6.37 -7.57 -6.66
CA LEU A 159 5.67 -7.42 -5.38
C LEU A 159 6.36 -6.46 -4.41
N ARG A 160 7.70 -6.49 -4.37
CA ARG A 160 8.51 -5.63 -3.51
C ARG A 160 8.36 -4.14 -3.85
N VAL A 161 8.31 -3.83 -5.15
CA VAL A 161 8.11 -2.46 -5.63
C VAL A 161 6.73 -1.95 -5.25
N ILE A 162 5.70 -2.80 -5.30
CA ILE A 162 4.34 -2.44 -4.90
C ILE A 162 4.27 -2.19 -3.37
N ALA A 163 5.03 -2.97 -2.58
CA ALA A 163 5.08 -2.85 -1.12
C ALA A 163 5.70 -1.53 -0.68
N GLU A 164 6.85 -1.22 -1.27
CA GLU A 164 7.56 0.05 -1.05
C GLU A 164 6.71 1.23 -1.55
N GLN A 165 6.08 1.13 -2.73
CA GLN A 165 5.23 2.19 -3.31
C GLN A 165 4.00 2.54 -2.47
N LYS A 166 3.32 1.54 -1.91
CA LYS A 166 2.08 1.75 -1.17
C LYS A 166 2.31 1.87 0.35
N GLY A 167 3.54 1.69 0.83
CA GLY A 167 3.87 1.70 2.25
C GLY A 167 3.17 0.59 3.02
N VAL A 168 3.00 -0.58 2.40
CA VAL A 168 2.26 -1.72 2.96
C VAL A 168 3.20 -2.91 3.15
N PRO A 169 3.10 -3.68 4.24
CA PRO A 169 3.89 -4.89 4.41
C PRO A 169 3.76 -5.84 3.20
N ILE A 170 4.88 -6.40 2.74
CA ILE A 170 4.94 -7.28 1.56
C ILE A 170 4.02 -8.50 1.69
N GLU A 171 3.79 -8.96 2.91
CA GLU A 171 2.87 -10.04 3.27
C GLU A 171 1.41 -9.73 2.87
N THR A 172 1.00 -8.47 2.99
CA THR A 172 -0.35 -8.02 2.61
C THR A 172 -0.52 -8.10 1.09
N ILE A 173 0.50 -7.72 0.33
CA ILE A 173 0.46 -7.80 -1.14
C ILE A 173 0.47 -9.25 -1.60
N TYR A 174 1.25 -10.11 -0.94
CA TYR A 174 1.25 -11.55 -1.21
C TYR A 174 -0.13 -12.16 -0.97
N ARG A 175 -0.83 -11.74 0.09
CA ARG A 175 -2.22 -12.15 0.36
C ARG A 175 -3.17 -11.70 -0.73
N ILE A 176 -3.12 -10.43 -1.15
CA ILE A 176 -3.97 -9.89 -2.22
C ILE A 176 -3.73 -10.64 -3.53
N GLN A 177 -2.47 -10.96 -3.85
CA GLN A 177 -2.12 -11.78 -5.02
C GLN A 177 -2.72 -13.19 -4.93
N GLN A 178 -2.68 -13.83 -3.74
CA GLN A 178 -3.26 -15.15 -3.53
C GLN A 178 -4.80 -15.12 -3.65
N GLU A 179 -5.47 -14.08 -3.14
CA GLU A 179 -6.90 -13.86 -3.33
C GLU A 179 -7.25 -13.70 -4.81
N LEU A 180 -6.46 -12.92 -5.56
CA LEU A 180 -6.61 -12.77 -7.01
C LEU A 180 -6.53 -14.10 -7.75
N LYS A 181 -5.53 -14.92 -7.42
CA LYS A 181 -5.37 -16.26 -8.00
C LYS A 181 -6.61 -17.11 -7.72
N ARG A 182 -7.12 -17.09 -6.49
CA ARG A 182 -8.35 -17.84 -6.11
C ARG A 182 -9.59 -17.35 -6.85
N VAL A 183 -9.76 -16.03 -6.99
CA VAL A 183 -10.90 -15.46 -7.75
C VAL A 183 -10.80 -15.80 -9.23
N LYS A 184 -9.60 -15.73 -9.82
CA LYS A 184 -9.36 -16.13 -11.21
C LYS A 184 -9.69 -17.62 -11.41
N LEU A 185 -9.26 -18.47 -10.49
CA LEU A 185 -9.53 -19.90 -10.51
C LEU A 185 -11.04 -20.18 -10.38
N ALA A 186 -11.71 -19.53 -9.43
CA ALA A 186 -13.16 -19.62 -9.27
C ALA A 186 -13.90 -19.14 -10.54
N GLY A 187 -13.41 -18.10 -11.20
CA GLY A 187 -13.95 -17.61 -12.48
C GLY A 187 -13.82 -18.64 -13.60
N ILE A 188 -12.65 -19.27 -13.73
CA ILE A 188 -12.42 -20.36 -14.70
C ILE A 188 -13.34 -21.54 -14.39
N LEU A 189 -13.44 -21.96 -13.13
CA LEU A 189 -14.33 -23.05 -12.72
C LEU A 189 -15.80 -22.75 -13.00
N ALA A 190 -16.26 -21.52 -12.70
CA ALA A 190 -17.62 -21.10 -13.02
C ALA A 190 -17.87 -21.14 -14.54
N MET A 191 -16.92 -20.66 -15.35
CA MET A 191 -17.02 -20.71 -16.80
C MET A 191 -17.09 -22.15 -17.32
N CYS A 192 -16.24 -23.04 -16.80
CA CYS A 192 -16.28 -24.46 -17.11
C CYS A 192 -17.61 -25.11 -16.70
N PHE A 193 -18.16 -24.74 -15.55
CA PHE A 193 -19.45 -25.23 -15.08
C PHE A 193 -20.61 -24.77 -15.98
N PHE A 194 -20.63 -23.50 -16.39
CA PHE A 194 -21.62 -23.01 -17.36
C PHE A 194 -21.49 -23.67 -18.73
N LEU A 195 -20.27 -23.91 -19.20
CA LEU A 195 -20.02 -24.65 -20.43
C LEU A 195 -20.56 -26.09 -20.32
N ALA A 196 -20.36 -26.76 -19.18
CA ALA A 196 -20.88 -28.10 -18.94
C ALA A 196 -22.42 -28.14 -18.89
N ILE A 197 -23.08 -27.14 -18.29
CA ILE A 197 -24.54 -27.02 -18.31
C ILE A 197 -25.04 -26.79 -19.75
N ALA A 198 -24.36 -25.92 -20.50
CA ALA A 198 -24.73 -25.62 -21.88
C ALA A 198 -24.57 -26.85 -22.79
N THR A 199 -23.48 -27.62 -22.65
CA THR A 199 -23.28 -28.86 -23.41
C THR A 199 -24.31 -29.92 -23.03
N LEU A 200 -24.66 -30.06 -21.75
CA LEU A 200 -25.75 -30.93 -21.29
C LEU A 200 -27.09 -30.55 -21.93
N LYS A 201 -27.48 -29.28 -21.85
CA LYS A 201 -28.73 -28.79 -22.46
C LYS A 201 -28.78 -28.95 -23.98
N ILE A 202 -27.66 -28.72 -24.67
CA ILE A 202 -27.55 -28.95 -26.12
C ILE A 202 -27.70 -30.44 -26.43
N THR A 203 -27.06 -31.31 -25.65
CA THR A 203 -27.14 -32.76 -25.90
C THR A 203 -28.54 -33.32 -25.61
N GLU A 204 -29.24 -32.79 -24.60
CA GLU A 204 -30.64 -33.12 -24.28
C GLU A 204 -31.59 -32.70 -25.42
N ASN A 205 -31.38 -31.53 -26.03
CA ASN A 205 -32.21 -31.06 -27.15
C ASN A 205 -31.93 -31.75 -28.50
N PHE A 206 -30.75 -32.36 -28.69
CA PHE A 206 -30.33 -32.90 -29.99
C PHE A 206 -30.18 -34.43 -30.05
N SER A 207 -30.22 -35.15 -28.92
CA SER A 207 -29.97 -36.61 -28.91
C SER A 207 -30.73 -37.35 -27.80
N ASP A 208 -31.68 -38.22 -28.18
CA ASP A 208 -32.33 -39.23 -27.31
C ASP A 208 -31.38 -40.37 -26.86
N ASN A 209 -30.15 -40.39 -27.36
CA ASN A 209 -29.21 -41.48 -27.13
C ASN A 209 -28.39 -41.26 -25.84
N LEU A 210 -28.81 -41.93 -24.77
CA LEU A 210 -28.23 -41.89 -23.41
C LEU A 210 -26.71 -42.09 -23.37
N TRP A 211 -26.15 -42.88 -24.29
CA TRP A 211 -24.71 -43.14 -24.36
C TRP A 211 -23.88 -41.91 -24.76
N ILE A 212 -24.39 -41.06 -25.65
CA ILE A 212 -23.68 -39.85 -26.09
C ILE A 212 -23.65 -38.84 -24.94
N GLN A 213 -24.74 -38.73 -24.18
CA GLN A 213 -24.81 -37.89 -22.98
C GLN A 213 -23.78 -38.31 -21.91
N ILE A 214 -23.64 -39.62 -21.65
CA ILE A 214 -22.66 -40.15 -20.69
C ILE A 214 -21.23 -39.82 -21.14
N VAL A 215 -20.91 -40.03 -22.43
CA VAL A 215 -19.56 -39.77 -22.97
C VAL A 215 -19.19 -38.29 -22.91
N VAL A 216 -20.12 -37.39 -23.25
CA VAL A 216 -19.89 -35.94 -23.14
C VAL A 216 -19.68 -35.53 -21.69
N CYS A 217 -20.50 -36.05 -20.76
CA CYS A 217 -20.41 -35.73 -19.35
C CYS A 217 -19.09 -36.20 -18.73
N VAL A 218 -18.63 -37.41 -19.06
CA VAL A 218 -17.34 -37.95 -18.62
C VAL A 218 -16.17 -37.11 -19.17
N ASN A 219 -16.18 -36.75 -20.46
CA ASN A 219 -15.13 -35.92 -21.04
C ASN A 219 -15.08 -34.51 -20.42
N THR A 220 -16.21 -33.86 -20.21
CA THR A 220 -16.24 -32.55 -19.53
C THR A 220 -15.73 -32.65 -18.09
N THR A 221 -16.06 -33.74 -17.40
CA THR A 221 -15.59 -33.96 -16.01
C THR A 221 -14.08 -34.17 -15.98
N ILE A 222 -13.51 -34.92 -16.93
CA ILE A 222 -12.07 -35.16 -17.04
C ILE A 222 -11.33 -33.85 -17.37
N VAL A 223 -11.84 -33.01 -18.27
CA VAL A 223 -11.25 -31.71 -18.59
C VAL A 223 -11.25 -30.77 -17.38
N ILE A 224 -12.34 -30.77 -16.60
CA ILE A 224 -12.41 -30.01 -15.35
C ILE A 224 -11.39 -30.55 -14.35
N LEU A 225 -11.32 -31.87 -14.17
CA LEU A 225 -10.38 -32.51 -13.22
C LEU A 225 -8.92 -32.21 -13.59
N TYR A 226 -8.60 -32.25 -14.88
CA TYR A 226 -7.26 -31.97 -15.39
C TYR A 226 -6.86 -30.51 -15.13
N ASN A 227 -7.75 -29.55 -15.42
CA ASN A 227 -7.50 -28.14 -15.12
C ASN A 227 -7.39 -27.87 -13.61
N THR A 228 -8.08 -28.63 -12.77
CA THR A 228 -7.94 -28.49 -11.30
C THR A 228 -6.67 -29.12 -10.75
N LEU A 229 -6.15 -30.19 -11.37
CA LEU A 229 -4.97 -30.93 -10.89
C LEU A 229 -3.66 -30.37 -11.43
N ALA A 230 -3.63 -29.83 -12.66
CA ALA A 230 -2.44 -29.24 -13.25
C ALA A 230 -2.01 -27.91 -12.60
N ASP A 231 -2.83 -27.34 -11.71
CA ASP A 231 -2.57 -26.08 -11.00
C ASP A 231 -2.01 -26.29 -9.57
N ASP A 232 -1.83 -27.55 -9.13
CA ASP A 232 -1.26 -27.92 -7.81
C ASP A 232 0.27 -28.23 -7.87
N GLU A 233 0.90 -28.14 -9.05
CA GLU A 233 2.38 -28.12 -9.27
C GLU A 233 2.90 -26.69 -9.52
#